data_AF-A0A7J7DQF9-F1
#
_entry.id   AF-A0A7J7DQF9-F1
#
_cell.length_a   1.000
_cell.length_b   1.000
_cell.length_c   1.000
_cell.angle_alpha   90.00
_cell.angle_beta   90.00
_cell.angle_gamma   90.00
#
_symmetry.space_group_name_H-M   'P 1'
#
loop_
_entity.id
_entity.type
_entity.pdbx_description
1 polymer ?
#
loop_
_entity_poly.entity_id
_entity_poly.type
_entity_poly.pdbx_seq_one_letter_code
_entity_poly.pdbx_strand_id
1 'polypeptide(L)'
;MIKTAILTLLAIATSFSFFLFPLPPKSFYHSLFISSSLSDNASISHHLYTLTRRPHVAGTQANAEAANYVLSTLNSYNIPSHIASYQVLLTYPISRSLTLKPNRADPPVHFELRQEIYDGDPYADVAGEVLPTFHAYAKSGTVSGLVVYANYGRVEDFDTLKEMGVNVSGCIVLARYGQIFRGSIVQNAMKAGAVGAVLYTDRKDYGGGGGDAKWFPDGKWMPPSGVQVGSLYNGSGDPTTPGWASTEGCERISEEEVEIIGDVPLIPSLPISAADGEKIMESIGGPGNQTIATIQNVIGVIEGKEEPDRFVILGNHRDAWTFGAVDPNSGTAALLEVASRLKKLQKFGWRPRRTIVLCNWDAEEYGLIGSTEWVEENKEMLSSRAVAYLNVDIGVGGAGFHASSTPQLDELLKKATQQVKDPDNSSQTIYESWLGSSNSPVIGRLGGGGSDYAAFVQHIGVPASDMSFGEGYPVYHSMYDDFIWMKKFGDPMFHRHVAVASVWGLLALRLADDRILPFNYLSYALELQKSAKDLEDQVLGKGISLAPLFKSIAELEEVAANIETRKKVMPLKRQRVWTLYSHGVLYNMKFGELLEWSDMPRLSSVAS
;
A
#
# COMPACT_ATOMS: atom_id res chain seq x y z
N MET A 1 29.12 81.93 -7.95
CA MET A 1 29.98 80.73 -8.11
C MET A 1 29.72 79.64 -7.07
N ILE A 2 29.39 79.95 -5.81
CA ILE A 2 29.24 78.90 -4.76
C ILE A 2 27.92 78.09 -4.87
N LYS A 3 26.78 78.72 -5.22
CA LYS A 3 25.48 78.02 -5.35
C LYS A 3 25.41 77.03 -6.52
N THR A 4 26.05 77.32 -7.64
CA THR A 4 26.11 76.43 -8.81
C THR A 4 26.94 75.19 -8.49
N ALA A 5 28.07 75.36 -7.78
CA ALA A 5 28.94 74.25 -7.38
C ALA A 5 28.25 73.24 -6.45
N ILE A 6 27.39 73.70 -5.54
CA ILE A 6 26.67 72.81 -4.60
C ILE A 6 25.59 71.97 -5.33
N LEU A 7 24.89 72.54 -6.32
CA LEU A 7 23.92 71.82 -7.14
C LEU A 7 24.58 70.80 -8.07
N THR A 8 25.75 71.12 -8.65
CA THR A 8 26.55 70.12 -9.39
C THR A 8 27.10 69.05 -8.45
N LEU A 9 27.54 69.39 -7.24
CA LEU A 9 28.00 68.41 -6.25
C LEU A 9 26.88 67.47 -5.80
N LEU A 10 25.64 67.94 -5.63
CA LEU A 10 24.50 67.07 -5.32
C LEU A 10 24.12 66.18 -6.50
N ALA A 11 24.09 66.70 -7.73
CA ALA A 11 23.81 65.91 -8.94
C ALA A 11 24.93 64.89 -9.23
N ILE A 12 26.18 65.28 -9.00
CA ILE A 12 27.36 64.39 -9.09
C ILE A 12 27.31 63.37 -7.96
N ALA A 13 26.90 63.71 -6.73
CA ALA A 13 26.78 62.76 -5.62
C ALA A 13 25.64 61.75 -5.85
N THR A 14 24.51 62.16 -6.43
CA THR A 14 23.43 61.23 -6.82
C THR A 14 23.83 60.36 -8.02
N SER A 15 24.57 60.90 -8.99
CA SER A 15 25.12 60.11 -10.11
C SER A 15 26.27 59.18 -9.67
N PHE A 16 27.14 59.61 -8.75
CA PHE A 16 28.20 58.77 -8.19
C PHE A 16 27.65 57.66 -7.30
N SER A 17 26.52 57.92 -6.62
CA SER A 17 25.83 56.88 -5.85
C SER A 17 25.28 55.78 -6.76
N PHE A 18 24.92 56.07 -8.02
CA PHE A 18 24.59 55.04 -9.02
C PHE A 18 25.82 54.32 -9.60
N PHE A 19 27.00 54.93 -9.60
CA PHE A 19 28.25 54.32 -10.07
C PHE A 19 29.05 53.57 -8.99
N LEU A 20 28.66 53.67 -7.71
CA LEU A 20 29.40 53.08 -6.59
C LEU A 20 28.78 51.78 -6.04
N PHE A 21 27.62 51.36 -6.54
CA PHE A 21 27.07 50.03 -6.23
C PHE A 21 27.33 49.07 -7.40
N PRO A 22 28.02 47.94 -7.20
CA PRO A 22 28.15 46.91 -8.23
C PRO A 22 26.76 46.42 -8.63
N LEU A 23 26.56 46.16 -9.93
CA LEU A 23 25.34 45.51 -10.41
C LEU A 23 25.10 44.24 -9.59
N PRO A 24 23.85 43.98 -9.16
CA PRO A 24 23.57 42.78 -8.41
C PRO A 24 24.02 41.52 -9.18
N PRO A 25 24.56 40.49 -8.51
CA PRO A 25 24.96 39.25 -9.17
C PRO A 25 23.76 38.55 -9.83
N LYS A 26 23.95 37.67 -10.82
CA LYS A 26 22.85 36.92 -11.47
C LYS A 26 21.97 36.17 -10.46
N SER A 27 22.57 35.65 -9.40
CA SER A 27 21.87 35.02 -8.29
C SER A 27 20.88 35.95 -7.59
N PHE A 28 21.16 37.26 -7.50
CA PHE A 28 20.21 38.23 -6.98
C PHE A 28 18.95 38.28 -7.84
N TYR A 29 19.07 38.28 -9.17
CA TYR A 29 17.90 38.29 -10.06
C TYR A 29 17.14 36.97 -10.03
N HIS A 30 17.82 35.82 -9.88
CA HIS A 30 17.14 34.53 -9.69
C HIS A 30 16.36 34.51 -8.38
N SER A 31 16.99 34.97 -7.29
CA SER A 31 16.33 35.08 -5.98
C SER A 31 15.19 36.10 -6.00
N LEU A 32 15.35 37.22 -6.71
CA LEU A 32 14.32 38.23 -6.89
C LEU A 32 13.15 37.69 -7.72
N PHE A 33 13.43 36.93 -8.79
CA PHE A 33 12.42 36.31 -9.64
C PHE A 33 11.51 35.32 -8.88
N ILE A 34 12.08 34.52 -7.97
CA ILE A 34 11.31 33.58 -7.14
C ILE A 34 10.76 34.21 -5.85
N SER A 35 11.03 35.50 -5.62
CA SER A 35 10.60 36.16 -4.39
C SER A 35 9.13 36.58 -4.47
N SER A 36 8.49 36.67 -3.30
CA SER A 36 7.11 37.15 -3.18
C SER A 36 6.93 38.61 -3.59
N SER A 37 8.00 39.40 -3.74
CA SER A 37 7.90 40.81 -4.17
C SER A 37 7.66 40.97 -5.68
N LEU A 38 7.98 39.94 -6.48
CA LEU A 38 7.64 39.86 -7.91
C LEU A 38 6.51 38.87 -8.20
N SER A 39 6.04 38.14 -7.19
CA SER A 39 4.91 37.23 -7.32
C SER A 39 3.60 37.98 -7.06
N ASP A 40 2.67 37.92 -8.01
CA ASP A 40 1.34 38.50 -7.83
C ASP A 40 0.25 37.44 -8.01
N ASN A 41 -0.35 37.06 -6.88
CA ASN A 41 -1.44 36.10 -6.84
C ASN A 41 -2.70 36.60 -7.57
N ALA A 42 -2.90 37.92 -7.67
CA ALA A 42 -4.06 38.50 -8.31
C ALA A 42 -3.98 38.38 -9.84
N SER A 43 -2.84 38.73 -10.43
CA SER A 43 -2.64 38.59 -11.89
C SER A 43 -2.68 37.14 -12.36
N ILE A 44 -1.99 36.21 -11.67
CA ILE A 44 -2.04 34.79 -12.06
C ILE A 44 -3.47 34.21 -11.92
N SER A 45 -4.20 34.58 -10.86
CA SER A 45 -5.61 34.20 -10.67
C SER A 45 -6.49 34.78 -11.78
N HIS A 46 -6.30 36.05 -12.14
CA HIS A 46 -7.05 36.71 -13.20
C HIS A 46 -6.80 36.11 -14.59
N HIS A 47 -5.55 35.80 -14.92
CA HIS A 47 -5.19 35.14 -16.19
C HIS A 47 -5.81 33.75 -16.27
N LEU A 48 -5.70 32.96 -15.20
CA LEU A 48 -6.32 31.64 -15.14
C LEU A 48 -7.83 31.75 -15.32
N TYR A 49 -8.49 32.60 -14.54
CA TYR A 49 -9.93 32.85 -14.64
C TYR A 49 -10.34 33.23 -16.06
N THR A 50 -9.60 34.13 -16.71
CA THR A 50 -9.91 34.61 -18.07
C THR A 50 -9.76 33.51 -19.12
N LEU A 51 -8.71 32.70 -19.02
CA LEU A 51 -8.44 31.59 -19.95
C LEU A 51 -9.42 30.42 -19.77
N THR A 52 -9.97 30.22 -18.57
CA THR A 52 -10.88 29.10 -18.27
C THR A 52 -12.36 29.46 -18.34
N ARG A 53 -12.74 30.64 -18.87
CA ARG A 53 -14.14 31.08 -18.92
C ARG A 53 -15.03 30.25 -19.84
N ARG A 54 -14.47 29.60 -20.85
CA ARG A 54 -15.21 28.82 -21.86
C ARG A 54 -14.42 27.59 -22.28
N PRO A 55 -15.06 26.49 -22.68
CA PRO A 55 -14.38 25.36 -23.29
C PRO A 55 -13.66 25.78 -24.58
N HIS A 56 -12.35 25.55 -24.66
CA HIS A 56 -11.52 26.05 -25.76
C HIS A 56 -10.72 24.92 -26.42
N VAL A 57 -11.43 23.97 -27.02
CA VAL A 57 -10.84 22.82 -27.74
C VAL A 57 -10.00 23.29 -28.93
N ALA A 58 -8.91 22.60 -29.24
CA ALA A 58 -8.05 22.90 -30.39
C ALA A 58 -8.88 23.10 -31.67
N GLY A 59 -8.50 24.07 -32.52
CA GLY A 59 -9.21 24.37 -33.76
C GLY A 59 -10.53 25.15 -33.62
N THR A 60 -11.03 25.42 -32.41
CA THR A 60 -12.27 26.18 -32.20
C THR A 60 -12.04 27.69 -32.12
N GLN A 61 -13.12 28.47 -32.32
CA GLN A 61 -13.09 29.93 -32.15
C GLN A 61 -12.69 30.33 -30.71
N ALA A 62 -13.21 29.66 -29.69
CA ALA A 62 -12.87 29.95 -28.29
C ALA A 62 -11.36 29.75 -28.01
N ASN A 63 -10.71 28.77 -28.64
CA ASN A 63 -9.27 28.59 -28.54
C ASN A 63 -8.48 29.68 -29.28
N ALA A 64 -8.99 30.18 -30.41
CA ALA A 64 -8.41 31.34 -31.09
C ALA A 64 -8.53 32.62 -30.24
N GLU A 65 -9.65 32.80 -29.54
CA GLU A 65 -9.84 33.90 -28.57
C GLU A 65 -8.87 33.80 -27.39
N ALA A 66 -8.65 32.60 -26.84
CA ALA A 66 -7.64 32.36 -25.81
C ALA A 66 -6.21 32.69 -26.31
N ALA A 67 -5.87 32.31 -27.54
CA ALA A 67 -4.58 32.67 -28.16
C ALA A 67 -4.43 34.20 -28.33
N ASN A 68 -5.49 34.89 -28.74
CA ASN A 68 -5.51 36.36 -28.84
C ASN A 68 -5.38 37.04 -27.47
N TYR A 69 -5.98 36.48 -26.42
CA TYR A 69 -5.80 36.97 -25.05
C TYR A 69 -4.33 36.90 -24.62
N VAL A 70 -3.68 35.75 -24.83
CA VAL A 70 -2.24 35.58 -24.53
C VAL A 70 -1.39 36.56 -25.34
N LEU A 71 -1.64 36.68 -26.65
CA LEU A 71 -0.94 37.62 -27.53
C LEU A 71 -1.08 39.07 -27.03
N SER A 72 -2.30 39.49 -26.71
CA SER A 72 -2.58 40.84 -26.23
C SER A 72 -1.92 41.13 -24.87
N THR A 73 -1.89 40.13 -23.98
CA THR A 73 -1.27 40.22 -22.66
C THR A 73 0.25 40.39 -22.80
N LEU A 74 0.92 39.56 -23.61
CA LEU A 74 2.36 39.68 -23.85
C LEU A 74 2.72 41.03 -24.50
N ASN A 75 1.92 41.47 -25.48
CA ASN A 75 2.11 42.77 -26.11
C ASN A 75 1.92 43.92 -25.10
N SER A 76 1.00 43.81 -24.14
CA SER A 76 0.79 44.82 -23.09
C SER A 76 2.00 44.97 -22.16
N TYR A 77 2.81 43.92 -22.02
CA TYR A 77 4.09 43.94 -21.31
C TYR A 77 5.25 44.44 -22.17
N ASN A 78 4.96 44.90 -23.40
CA ASN A 78 5.94 45.30 -24.41
C ASN A 78 6.86 44.15 -24.85
N ILE A 79 6.38 42.90 -24.79
CA ILE A 79 7.09 41.73 -25.32
C ILE A 79 6.66 41.50 -26.79
N PRO A 80 7.58 41.60 -27.77
CA PRO A 80 7.23 41.38 -29.18
C PRO A 80 6.71 39.96 -29.43
N SER A 81 5.44 39.84 -29.83
CA SER A 81 4.73 38.56 -29.93
C SER A 81 3.95 38.44 -31.25
N HIS A 82 3.83 37.23 -31.82
CA HIS A 82 3.06 36.94 -33.04
C HIS A 82 2.43 35.54 -33.00
N ILE A 83 1.40 35.29 -33.82
CA ILE A 83 0.75 33.99 -33.97
C ILE A 83 1.37 33.22 -35.14
N ALA A 84 1.76 31.96 -34.89
CA ALA A 84 2.15 30.99 -35.93
C ALA A 84 1.02 29.97 -36.11
N SER A 85 0.58 29.74 -37.35
CA SER A 85 -0.57 28.89 -37.66
C SER A 85 -0.18 27.68 -38.51
N TYR A 86 -0.79 26.53 -38.20
CA TYR A 86 -0.63 25.27 -38.94
C TYR A 86 -2.02 24.67 -39.18
N GLN A 87 -2.21 24.03 -40.33
CA GLN A 87 -3.44 23.29 -40.65
C GLN A 87 -3.18 21.83 -40.25
N VAL A 88 -3.84 21.30 -39.23
CA VAL A 88 -3.56 19.94 -38.71
C VAL A 88 -4.80 19.07 -38.71
N LEU A 89 -4.63 17.75 -38.84
CA LEU A 89 -5.75 16.83 -38.65
C LEU A 89 -6.18 16.83 -37.18
N LEU A 90 -7.47 17.12 -36.94
CA LEU A 90 -8.12 17.01 -35.63
C LEU A 90 -9.42 16.23 -35.80
N THR A 91 -9.82 15.49 -34.77
CA THR A 91 -11.05 14.71 -34.77
C THR A 91 -12.04 15.27 -33.74
N TYR A 92 -13.33 15.24 -34.09
CA TYR A 92 -14.43 15.74 -33.26
C TYR A 92 -15.61 14.77 -33.33
N PRO A 93 -16.40 14.64 -32.26
CA PRO A 93 -17.54 13.75 -32.23
C PRO A 93 -18.71 14.32 -33.06
N ILE A 94 -19.29 13.49 -33.94
CA ILE A 94 -20.53 13.81 -34.65
C ILE A 94 -21.74 13.26 -33.88
N SER A 95 -21.68 11.99 -33.51
CA SER A 95 -22.71 11.32 -32.71
C SER A 95 -22.09 10.17 -31.91
N ARG A 96 -22.74 9.81 -30.81
CA ARG A 96 -22.36 8.67 -29.98
C ARG A 96 -23.60 8.15 -29.25
N SER A 97 -23.62 6.86 -29.01
CA SER A 97 -24.66 6.20 -28.23
C SER A 97 -24.09 4.94 -27.61
N LEU A 98 -24.49 4.66 -26.38
CA LEU A 98 -24.19 3.40 -25.72
C LEU A 98 -25.48 2.81 -25.18
N THR A 99 -25.68 1.51 -25.36
CA THR A 99 -26.87 0.82 -24.88
C THR A 99 -26.47 -0.55 -24.35
N LEU A 100 -26.83 -0.82 -23.11
CA LEU A 100 -26.64 -2.11 -22.47
C LEU A 100 -27.96 -2.90 -22.59
N LYS A 101 -27.86 -4.13 -23.08
CA LYS A 101 -28.98 -5.08 -23.18
C LYS A 101 -28.77 -6.21 -22.17
N PRO A 102 -29.48 -6.21 -21.02
CA PRO A 102 -29.31 -7.25 -20.00
C PRO A 102 -29.81 -8.63 -20.48
N ASN A 103 -29.28 -9.70 -19.89
CA ASN A 103 -29.71 -11.09 -20.16
C ASN A 103 -30.92 -11.47 -19.29
N ARG A 104 -32.11 -10.90 -19.60
CA ARG A 104 -33.47 -11.32 -19.19
C ARG A 104 -34.48 -10.29 -19.74
N ALA A 105 -35.77 -10.48 -19.49
CA ALA A 105 -36.88 -9.64 -19.99
C ALA A 105 -36.87 -8.17 -19.51
N ASP A 106 -35.73 -7.65 -19.06
CA ASP A 106 -35.55 -6.26 -18.63
C ASP A 106 -35.37 -5.34 -19.85
N PRO A 107 -35.87 -4.10 -19.78
CA PRO A 107 -35.71 -3.13 -20.85
C PRO A 107 -34.22 -2.77 -21.04
N PRO A 108 -33.80 -2.45 -22.29
CA PRO A 108 -32.46 -1.92 -22.55
C PRO A 108 -32.17 -0.65 -21.74
N VAL A 109 -30.95 -0.55 -21.21
CA VAL A 109 -30.47 0.65 -20.53
C VAL A 109 -29.76 1.53 -21.56
N HIS A 110 -30.30 2.71 -21.79
CA HIS A 110 -29.69 3.74 -22.62
C HIS A 110 -28.89 4.69 -21.74
N PHE A 111 -27.60 4.88 -22.05
CA PHE A 111 -26.76 5.81 -21.33
C PHE A 111 -26.83 7.20 -21.98
N GLU A 112 -27.06 8.23 -21.17
CA GLU A 112 -27.11 9.62 -21.64
C GLU A 112 -25.72 10.15 -22.03
N LEU A 113 -24.67 9.54 -21.46
CA LEU A 113 -23.25 9.89 -21.67
C LEU A 113 -22.93 11.35 -21.36
N ARG A 114 -23.68 11.98 -20.44
CA ARG A 114 -23.55 13.40 -20.11
C ARG A 114 -22.73 13.61 -18.84
N GLN A 115 -21.89 14.64 -18.84
CA GLN A 115 -21.26 15.15 -17.62
C GLN A 115 -22.23 16.15 -16.97
N GLU A 116 -22.59 15.92 -15.71
CA GLU A 116 -23.52 16.78 -14.98
C GLU A 116 -22.85 18.09 -14.53
N ILE A 117 -23.67 19.13 -14.43
CA ILE A 117 -23.31 20.40 -13.78
C ILE A 117 -23.80 20.36 -12.32
N TYR A 118 -23.14 21.08 -11.44
CA TYR A 118 -23.50 21.15 -10.02
C TYR A 118 -24.23 22.44 -9.68
N ASP A 119 -24.96 22.44 -8.56
CA ASP A 119 -25.67 23.62 -8.08
C ASP A 119 -24.69 24.76 -7.79
N GLY A 120 -24.92 25.91 -8.41
CA GLY A 120 -24.05 27.07 -8.30
C GLY A 120 -22.78 27.01 -9.16
N ASP A 121 -22.71 26.10 -10.15
CA ASP A 121 -21.63 26.09 -11.15
C ASP A 121 -21.56 27.45 -11.87
N PRO A 122 -20.47 28.22 -11.69
CA PRO A 122 -20.32 29.54 -12.29
C PRO A 122 -20.20 29.48 -13.82
N TYR A 123 -20.10 28.29 -14.42
CA TYR A 123 -19.98 28.08 -15.86
C TYR A 123 -21.21 27.38 -16.47
N ALA A 124 -22.33 27.30 -15.73
CA ALA A 124 -23.54 26.61 -16.20
C ALA A 124 -24.10 27.18 -17.53
N ASP A 125 -23.90 28.47 -17.80
CA ASP A 125 -24.34 29.16 -19.02
C ASP A 125 -23.55 28.74 -20.27
N VAL A 126 -22.31 28.29 -20.10
CA VAL A 126 -21.42 27.84 -21.19
C VAL A 126 -21.17 26.34 -21.19
N ALA A 127 -21.71 25.60 -20.21
CA ALA A 127 -21.55 24.14 -20.11
C ALA A 127 -22.06 23.38 -21.36
N GLY A 128 -23.06 23.92 -22.06
CA GLY A 128 -23.56 23.37 -23.32
C GLY A 128 -22.59 23.46 -24.50
N GLU A 129 -21.49 24.22 -24.38
CA GLU A 129 -20.44 24.34 -25.39
C GLU A 129 -19.38 23.24 -25.27
N VAL A 130 -19.37 22.49 -24.16
CA VAL A 130 -18.47 21.36 -23.97
C VAL A 130 -18.78 20.29 -25.00
N LEU A 131 -17.76 19.87 -25.76
CA LEU A 131 -17.93 18.79 -26.73
C LEU A 131 -18.37 17.50 -26.04
N PRO A 132 -19.24 16.69 -26.66
CA PRO A 132 -19.55 15.35 -26.17
C PRO A 132 -18.28 14.55 -25.92
N THR A 133 -18.22 13.77 -24.84
CA THR A 133 -16.99 13.03 -24.48
C THR A 133 -16.68 11.97 -25.54
N PHE A 134 -15.42 11.95 -25.97
CA PHE A 134 -14.95 11.07 -27.04
C PHE A 134 -13.46 10.80 -26.91
N HIS A 135 -13.01 9.77 -27.61
CA HIS A 135 -11.60 9.49 -27.82
C HIS A 135 -11.15 10.07 -29.15
N ALA A 136 -10.19 11.00 -29.13
CA ALA A 136 -9.65 11.55 -30.36
C ALA A 136 -8.87 10.47 -31.12
N TYR A 137 -9.07 10.42 -32.44
CA TYR A 137 -8.54 9.42 -33.37
C TYR A 137 -9.06 7.98 -33.17
N ALA A 138 -10.15 7.78 -32.42
CA ALA A 138 -10.84 6.49 -32.42
C ALA A 138 -11.51 6.23 -33.79
N LYS A 139 -11.52 4.97 -34.24
CA LYS A 139 -12.22 4.57 -35.47
C LYS A 139 -13.72 4.81 -35.32
N SER A 140 -14.34 5.40 -36.35
CA SER A 140 -15.80 5.53 -36.40
C SER A 140 -16.45 4.18 -36.74
N GLY A 141 -17.54 3.83 -36.05
CA GLY A 141 -18.30 2.60 -36.33
C GLY A 141 -19.36 2.29 -35.29
N THR A 142 -20.25 1.35 -35.62
CA THR A 142 -21.24 0.79 -34.70
C THR A 142 -20.95 -0.70 -34.53
N VAL A 143 -20.79 -1.14 -33.29
CA VAL A 143 -20.51 -2.53 -32.94
C VAL A 143 -21.45 -3.00 -31.82
N SER A 144 -21.66 -4.30 -31.72
CA SER A 144 -22.44 -4.92 -30.66
C SER A 144 -21.81 -6.27 -30.32
N GLY A 145 -21.66 -6.55 -29.03
CA GLY A 145 -21.03 -7.76 -28.54
C GLY A 145 -21.26 -7.92 -27.04
N LEU A 146 -20.85 -9.06 -26.49
CA LEU A 146 -20.81 -9.25 -25.04
C LEU A 146 -19.79 -8.30 -24.41
N VAL A 147 -20.01 -7.91 -23.15
CA VAL A 147 -19.08 -7.05 -22.42
C VAL A 147 -18.12 -7.92 -21.61
N VAL A 148 -16.82 -7.64 -21.72
CA VAL A 148 -15.77 -8.28 -20.91
C VAL A 148 -15.00 -7.20 -20.16
N TYR A 149 -14.87 -7.34 -18.84
CA TYR A 149 -14.05 -6.43 -18.04
C TYR A 149 -12.58 -6.85 -18.07
N ALA A 150 -11.70 -5.95 -18.54
CA ALA A 150 -10.27 -6.21 -18.74
C ALA A 150 -9.37 -5.37 -17.82
N ASN A 151 -9.82 -5.06 -16.59
CA ASN A 151 -9.03 -4.30 -15.62
C ASN A 151 -8.47 -3.00 -16.26
N TYR A 152 -7.15 -2.77 -16.24
CA TYR A 152 -6.52 -1.58 -16.83
C TYR A 152 -6.22 -1.73 -18.34
N GLY A 153 -6.64 -2.84 -18.96
CA GLY A 153 -6.41 -3.11 -20.38
C GLY A 153 -4.94 -3.29 -20.76
N ARG A 154 -4.11 -3.68 -19.80
CA ARG A 154 -2.70 -4.01 -20.03
C ARG A 154 -2.60 -5.38 -20.70
N VAL A 155 -1.43 -5.68 -21.26
CA VAL A 155 -1.22 -6.97 -21.95
C VAL A 155 -1.49 -8.13 -20.97
N GLU A 156 -1.00 -8.00 -19.74
CA GLU A 156 -1.21 -8.96 -18.64
C GLU A 156 -2.68 -9.13 -18.23
N ASP A 157 -3.51 -8.10 -18.40
CA ASP A 157 -4.94 -8.18 -18.07
C ASP A 157 -5.69 -9.03 -19.11
N PHE A 158 -5.32 -8.92 -20.39
CA PHE A 158 -5.86 -9.77 -21.45
C PHE A 158 -5.32 -11.20 -21.38
N ASP A 159 -4.05 -11.38 -20.99
CA ASP A 159 -3.50 -12.70 -20.72
C ASP A 159 -4.24 -13.38 -19.56
N THR A 160 -4.51 -12.64 -18.47
CA THR A 160 -5.31 -13.12 -17.33
C THR A 160 -6.73 -13.52 -17.75
N LEU A 161 -7.41 -12.70 -18.57
CA LEU A 161 -8.73 -13.05 -19.10
C LEU A 161 -8.71 -14.35 -19.92
N LYS A 162 -7.68 -14.51 -20.75
CA LYS A 162 -7.46 -15.73 -21.53
C LYS A 162 -7.23 -16.94 -20.64
N GLU A 163 -6.47 -16.80 -19.56
CA GLU A 163 -6.23 -17.83 -18.55
C GLU A 163 -7.51 -18.20 -17.78
N MET A 164 -8.36 -17.22 -17.48
CA MET A 164 -9.69 -17.41 -16.89
C MET A 164 -10.70 -18.04 -17.86
N GLY A 165 -10.30 -18.36 -19.09
CA GLY A 165 -11.18 -18.94 -20.11
C GLY A 165 -12.17 -17.95 -20.72
N VAL A 166 -11.96 -16.65 -20.53
CA VAL A 166 -12.81 -15.59 -21.08
C VAL A 166 -12.37 -15.28 -22.51
N ASN A 167 -13.24 -15.57 -23.49
CA ASN A 167 -12.98 -15.24 -24.89
C ASN A 167 -13.35 -13.77 -25.19
N VAL A 168 -12.36 -12.95 -25.50
CA VAL A 168 -12.52 -11.53 -25.83
C VAL A 168 -12.87 -11.29 -27.30
N SER A 169 -12.65 -12.28 -28.17
CA SER A 169 -12.92 -12.14 -29.61
C SER A 169 -14.40 -11.85 -29.87
N GLY A 170 -14.69 -10.79 -30.64
CA GLY A 170 -16.06 -10.36 -30.92
C GLY A 170 -16.76 -9.62 -29.76
N CYS A 171 -16.07 -9.40 -28.65
CA CYS A 171 -16.61 -8.70 -27.48
C CYS A 171 -16.31 -7.19 -27.50
N ILE A 172 -17.02 -6.46 -26.66
CA ILE A 172 -16.71 -5.08 -26.29
C ILE A 172 -15.97 -5.12 -24.95
N VAL A 173 -14.75 -4.59 -24.94
CA VAL A 173 -13.94 -4.55 -23.72
C VAL A 173 -14.36 -3.35 -22.87
N LEU A 174 -14.66 -3.57 -21.60
CA LEU A 174 -14.74 -2.54 -20.58
C LEU A 174 -13.39 -2.50 -19.83
N ALA A 175 -12.72 -1.36 -19.78
CA ALA A 175 -11.46 -1.20 -19.07
C ALA A 175 -11.44 0.11 -18.28
N ARG A 176 -10.72 0.16 -17.16
CA ARG A 176 -10.50 1.40 -16.41
C ARG A 176 -9.26 2.13 -16.90
N TYR A 177 -9.31 3.46 -16.86
CA TYR A 177 -8.12 4.27 -17.07
C TYR A 177 -7.06 4.04 -16.00
N GLY A 178 -5.80 4.25 -16.37
CA GLY A 178 -4.66 4.18 -15.45
C GLY A 178 -3.60 3.17 -15.93
N GLN A 179 -2.45 3.17 -15.25
CA GLN A 179 -1.28 2.30 -15.47
C GLN A 179 -0.57 2.46 -16.83
N ILE A 180 -1.30 2.50 -17.94
CA ILE A 180 -0.76 2.62 -19.31
C ILE A 180 -1.49 3.71 -20.10
N PHE A 181 -0.91 4.10 -21.24
CA PHE A 181 -1.52 5.05 -22.15
C PHE A 181 -2.83 4.49 -22.71
N ARG A 182 -3.89 5.31 -22.75
CA ARG A 182 -5.23 4.90 -23.23
C ARG A 182 -5.24 4.39 -24.67
N GLY A 183 -4.38 4.91 -25.56
CA GLY A 183 -4.23 4.37 -26.91
C GLY A 183 -3.75 2.92 -26.89
N SER A 184 -2.83 2.59 -25.98
CA SER A 184 -2.35 1.22 -25.77
C SER A 184 -3.46 0.29 -25.26
N ILE A 185 -4.36 0.76 -24.38
CA ILE A 185 -5.53 -0.02 -23.91
C ILE A 185 -6.38 -0.48 -25.11
N VAL A 186 -6.73 0.46 -26.00
CA VAL A 186 -7.57 0.18 -27.16
C VAL A 186 -6.84 -0.69 -28.18
N GLN A 187 -5.54 -0.46 -28.40
CA GLN A 187 -4.71 -1.31 -29.26
C GLN A 187 -4.60 -2.75 -28.71
N ASN A 188 -4.44 -2.91 -27.40
CA ASN A 188 -4.40 -4.23 -26.77
C ASN A 188 -5.73 -4.96 -26.90
N ALA A 189 -6.85 -4.27 -26.66
CA ALA A 189 -8.19 -4.82 -26.88
C ALA A 189 -8.39 -5.29 -28.34
N MET A 190 -7.97 -4.46 -29.30
CA MET A 190 -8.00 -4.80 -30.72
C MET A 190 -7.16 -6.05 -31.03
N LYS A 191 -5.93 -6.12 -30.52
CA LYS A 191 -5.05 -7.28 -30.68
C LYS A 191 -5.63 -8.55 -30.03
N ALA A 192 -6.39 -8.41 -28.95
CA ALA A 192 -7.14 -9.48 -28.30
C ALA A 192 -8.41 -9.91 -29.07
N GLY A 193 -8.73 -9.25 -30.19
CA GLY A 193 -9.87 -9.56 -31.05
C GLY A 193 -11.18 -8.88 -30.64
N ALA A 194 -11.13 -7.90 -29.72
CA ALA A 194 -12.29 -7.09 -29.39
C ALA A 194 -12.75 -6.29 -30.60
N VAL A 195 -14.07 -6.08 -30.72
CA VAL A 195 -14.66 -5.26 -31.79
C VAL A 195 -14.88 -3.82 -31.36
N GLY A 196 -14.73 -3.51 -30.08
CA GLY A 196 -14.79 -2.16 -29.53
C GLY A 196 -14.26 -2.09 -28.10
N ALA A 197 -13.95 -0.88 -27.64
CA ALA A 197 -13.41 -0.66 -26.30
C ALA A 197 -14.10 0.53 -25.60
N VAL A 198 -14.67 0.29 -24.43
CA VAL A 198 -15.27 1.29 -23.54
C VAL A 198 -14.33 1.51 -22.36
N LEU A 199 -13.85 2.74 -22.19
CA LEU A 199 -12.94 3.08 -21.09
C LEU A 199 -13.69 3.92 -20.06
N TYR A 200 -13.66 3.53 -18.79
CA TYR A 200 -14.31 4.28 -17.73
C TYR A 200 -13.30 4.79 -16.70
N THR A 201 -13.68 5.86 -16.02
CA THR A 201 -12.81 6.51 -15.05
C THR A 201 -13.14 5.96 -13.66
N ASP A 202 -12.51 4.84 -13.29
CA ASP A 202 -12.85 4.07 -12.08
C ASP A 202 -12.79 4.92 -10.81
N ARG A 203 -13.82 4.80 -9.97
CA ARG A 203 -13.93 5.48 -8.67
C ARG A 203 -12.77 5.13 -7.74
N LYS A 204 -12.19 3.93 -7.85
CA LYS A 204 -11.00 3.51 -7.10
C LYS A 204 -9.83 4.47 -7.32
N ASP A 205 -9.57 4.82 -8.58
CA ASP A 205 -8.35 5.55 -8.96
C ASP A 205 -8.58 7.07 -9.02
N TYR A 206 -9.79 7.49 -9.38
CA TYR A 206 -10.12 8.90 -9.65
C TYR A 206 -11.22 9.48 -8.75
N GLY A 207 -11.99 8.61 -8.08
CA GLY A 207 -13.10 8.96 -7.19
C GLY A 207 -12.78 8.84 -5.69
N GLY A 208 -11.52 8.56 -5.34
CA GLY A 208 -11.02 8.54 -3.95
C GLY A 208 -10.96 7.18 -3.26
N GLY A 209 -11.09 6.05 -3.98
CA GLY A 209 -10.74 4.72 -3.44
C GLY A 209 -11.81 4.01 -2.58
N GLY A 210 -12.83 4.72 -2.08
CA GLY A 210 -13.90 4.20 -1.19
C GLY A 210 -14.08 5.04 0.08
N GLY A 211 -15.22 4.94 0.79
CA GLY A 211 -15.52 5.69 2.05
C GLY A 211 -16.21 7.06 1.87
N ASP A 212 -16.06 7.97 2.87
CA ASP A 212 -16.63 9.35 2.95
C ASP A 212 -16.01 10.37 1.97
N ALA A 213 -15.31 9.91 0.93
CA ALA A 213 -14.64 10.77 -0.03
C ALA A 213 -15.67 11.67 -0.75
N LYS A 214 -15.54 12.99 -0.56
CA LYS A 214 -16.34 13.99 -1.29
C LYS A 214 -15.80 14.22 -2.69
N TRP A 215 -16.69 14.39 -3.65
CA TRP A 215 -16.36 14.74 -5.03
C TRP A 215 -16.48 16.23 -5.27
N PHE A 216 -15.86 16.70 -6.34
CA PHE A 216 -16.03 18.07 -6.79
C PHE A 216 -17.53 18.37 -6.99
N PRO A 217 -18.06 19.49 -6.46
CA PRO A 217 -17.35 20.65 -5.91
C PRO A 217 -16.92 20.56 -4.44
N ASP A 218 -17.47 19.63 -3.66
CA ASP A 218 -17.27 19.54 -2.20
C ASP A 218 -15.97 18.81 -1.78
N GLY A 219 -15.25 18.26 -2.75
CA GLY A 219 -13.97 17.59 -2.55
C GLY A 219 -13.12 17.55 -3.82
N LYS A 220 -11.91 17.02 -3.71
CA LYS A 220 -10.91 17.03 -4.80
C LYS A 220 -11.10 15.91 -5.84
N TRP A 221 -11.95 14.93 -5.55
CA TRP A 221 -12.10 13.72 -6.35
C TRP A 221 -13.14 13.93 -7.47
N MET A 222 -13.01 13.16 -8.55
CA MET A 222 -13.87 13.32 -9.71
C MET A 222 -15.30 12.84 -9.41
N PRO A 223 -16.36 13.57 -9.84
CA PRO A 223 -17.74 13.16 -9.64
C PRO A 223 -18.10 11.92 -10.49
N PRO A 224 -19.16 11.17 -10.15
CA PRO A 224 -19.51 9.92 -10.82
C PRO A 224 -19.84 10.09 -12.30
N SER A 225 -20.38 11.24 -12.70
CA SER A 225 -20.65 11.62 -14.09
C SER A 225 -19.41 12.11 -14.85
N GLY A 226 -18.28 12.34 -14.16
CA GLY A 226 -17.05 12.86 -14.75
C GLY A 226 -16.40 11.85 -15.68
N VAL A 227 -15.87 12.32 -16.82
CA VAL A 227 -15.28 11.48 -17.86
C VAL A 227 -13.92 12.00 -18.26
N GLN A 228 -12.90 11.17 -18.16
CA GLN A 228 -11.62 11.45 -18.79
C GLN A 228 -11.77 11.34 -20.32
N VAL A 229 -11.33 12.36 -21.06
CA VAL A 229 -11.21 12.34 -22.52
C VAL A 229 -9.74 12.38 -22.93
N GLY A 230 -9.43 12.01 -24.17
CA GLY A 230 -8.06 12.11 -24.67
C GLY A 230 -7.82 11.46 -26.01
N SER A 231 -6.62 11.69 -26.53
CA SER A 231 -6.14 11.08 -27.77
C SER A 231 -5.79 9.60 -27.59
N LEU A 232 -6.11 8.79 -28.59
CA LEU A 232 -5.60 7.42 -28.77
C LEU A 232 -4.39 7.35 -29.70
N TYR A 233 -4.04 8.46 -30.36
CA TYR A 233 -2.89 8.55 -31.26
C TYR A 233 -1.60 8.34 -30.48
N ASN A 234 -0.82 7.34 -30.88
CA ASN A 234 0.44 6.93 -30.24
C ASN A 234 1.69 7.50 -30.92
N GLY A 235 1.51 8.25 -32.02
CA GLY A 235 2.59 8.93 -32.73
C GLY A 235 2.86 10.35 -32.21
N SER A 236 3.61 11.13 -32.98
CA SER A 236 3.97 12.52 -32.65
C SER A 236 3.73 13.44 -33.84
N GLY A 237 3.13 14.60 -33.58
CA GLY A 237 2.79 15.60 -34.61
C GLY A 237 1.40 15.37 -35.23
N ASP A 238 1.16 15.99 -36.39
CA ASP A 238 -0.03 15.75 -37.20
C ASP A 238 0.09 14.36 -37.86
N PRO A 239 -0.87 13.45 -37.64
CA PRO A 239 -0.83 12.11 -38.24
C PRO A 239 -0.67 12.13 -39.76
N THR A 240 -1.12 13.19 -40.44
CA THR A 240 -1.08 13.30 -41.90
C THR A 240 0.21 13.91 -42.45
N THR A 241 1.09 14.43 -41.61
CA THR A 241 2.38 15.02 -42.03
C THR A 241 3.54 14.52 -41.15
N PRO A 242 3.79 13.19 -41.10
CA PRO A 242 4.79 12.63 -40.21
C PRO A 242 6.21 13.06 -40.63
N GLY A 243 6.81 13.96 -39.86
CA GLY A 243 8.19 14.42 -40.06
C GLY A 243 8.35 15.78 -40.75
N TRP A 244 7.26 16.46 -41.12
CA TRP A 244 7.33 17.84 -41.65
C TRP A 244 6.19 18.72 -41.09
N ALA A 245 6.33 20.03 -41.23
CA ALA A 245 5.37 21.00 -40.71
C ALA A 245 4.10 21.06 -41.58
N SER A 246 2.93 21.13 -40.93
CA SER A 246 1.61 21.17 -41.59
C SER A 246 1.26 22.59 -42.05
N THR A 247 2.10 23.17 -42.90
CA THR A 247 1.90 24.51 -43.50
C THR A 247 0.81 24.49 -44.56
N GLU A 248 0.32 25.66 -44.94
CA GLU A 248 -0.61 25.79 -46.07
C GLU A 248 0.00 25.19 -47.34
N GLY A 249 -0.75 24.30 -48.01
CA GLY A 249 -0.32 23.61 -49.23
C GLY A 249 0.70 22.49 -49.06
N CYS A 250 1.00 22.03 -47.83
CA CYS A 250 1.90 20.89 -47.60
C CYS A 250 1.33 19.56 -48.14
N GLU A 251 2.22 18.64 -48.48
CA GLU A 251 1.86 17.25 -48.80
C GLU A 251 1.33 16.54 -47.56
N ARG A 252 0.32 15.67 -47.75
CA ARG A 252 -0.31 14.89 -46.69
C ARG A 252 -0.49 13.44 -47.13
N ILE A 253 -0.27 12.53 -46.20
CA ILE A 253 -0.62 11.12 -46.38
C ILE A 253 -2.13 10.92 -46.21
N SER A 254 -2.66 9.90 -46.88
CA SER A 254 -4.08 9.51 -46.82
C SER A 254 -4.47 8.90 -45.47
N GLU A 255 -5.78 8.81 -45.19
CA GLU A 255 -6.29 8.18 -43.96
C GLU A 255 -5.90 6.69 -43.91
N GLU A 256 -5.93 5.99 -45.04
CA GLU A 256 -5.51 4.60 -45.15
C GLU A 256 -4.02 4.43 -44.80
N GLU A 257 -3.16 5.36 -45.24
CA GLU A 257 -1.74 5.34 -44.88
C GLU A 257 -1.52 5.59 -43.38
N VAL A 258 -2.31 6.48 -42.77
CA VAL A 258 -2.30 6.71 -41.31
C VAL A 258 -2.68 5.43 -40.55
N GLU A 259 -3.67 4.69 -41.02
CA GLU A 259 -4.09 3.42 -40.43
C GLU A 259 -3.02 2.33 -40.57
N ILE A 260 -2.34 2.27 -41.72
CA ILE A 260 -1.24 1.31 -41.96
C ILE A 260 -0.05 1.56 -41.04
N ILE A 261 0.25 2.83 -40.71
CA ILE A 261 1.30 3.18 -39.74
C ILE A 261 1.00 2.58 -38.36
N GLY A 262 -0.27 2.40 -38.01
CA GLY A 262 -0.70 1.69 -36.79
C GLY A 262 -0.65 2.54 -35.52
N ASP A 263 -0.45 3.85 -35.63
CA ASP A 263 -0.45 4.79 -34.51
C ASP A 263 -1.87 5.19 -34.06
N VAL A 264 -2.89 4.88 -34.86
CA VAL A 264 -4.31 5.06 -34.53
C VAL A 264 -5.02 3.70 -34.42
N PRO A 265 -5.97 3.53 -33.49
CA PRO A 265 -6.70 2.27 -33.34
C PRO A 265 -7.75 2.07 -34.44
N LEU A 266 -7.95 0.81 -34.86
CA LEU A 266 -8.89 0.44 -35.92
C LEU A 266 -10.24 -0.09 -35.42
N ILE A 267 -10.50 0.00 -34.11
CA ILE A 267 -11.78 -0.35 -33.49
C ILE A 267 -12.44 0.88 -32.86
N PRO A 268 -13.77 0.96 -32.83
CA PRO A 268 -14.47 2.00 -32.11
C PRO A 268 -14.11 2.02 -30.62
N SER A 269 -13.98 3.22 -30.07
CA SER A 269 -13.76 3.39 -28.65
C SER A 269 -14.49 4.60 -28.07
N LEU A 270 -15.01 4.43 -26.84
CA LEU A 270 -15.82 5.44 -26.16
C LEU A 270 -15.38 5.60 -24.69
N PRO A 271 -15.10 6.83 -24.22
CA PRO A 271 -14.91 7.10 -22.81
C PRO A 271 -16.25 7.30 -22.09
N ILE A 272 -16.41 6.71 -20.91
CA ILE A 272 -17.63 6.81 -20.10
C ILE A 272 -17.31 7.17 -18.64
N SER A 273 -18.36 7.54 -17.93
CA SER A 273 -18.28 7.99 -16.54
C SER A 273 -18.06 6.82 -15.58
N ALA A 274 -17.68 7.12 -14.33
CA ALA A 274 -17.58 6.10 -13.29
C ALA A 274 -18.95 5.43 -13.07
N ALA A 275 -20.03 6.23 -13.00
CA ALA A 275 -21.38 5.75 -12.81
C ALA A 275 -21.85 4.82 -13.96
N ASP A 276 -21.57 5.19 -15.21
CA ASP A 276 -21.93 4.35 -16.36
C ASP A 276 -21.11 3.06 -16.36
N GLY A 277 -19.81 3.14 -16.05
CA GLY A 277 -18.91 2.00 -15.95
C GLY A 277 -19.30 1.03 -14.85
N GLU A 278 -19.63 1.55 -13.67
CA GLU A 278 -20.19 0.80 -12.54
C GLU A 278 -21.53 0.17 -12.91
N LYS A 279 -22.40 0.87 -13.63
CA LYS A 279 -23.70 0.30 -14.06
C LYS A 279 -23.53 -0.86 -15.04
N ILE A 280 -22.56 -0.76 -15.95
CA ILE A 280 -22.18 -1.89 -16.81
C ILE A 280 -21.57 -3.00 -15.96
N MET A 281 -20.72 -2.66 -14.98
CA MET A 281 -20.15 -3.62 -14.03
C MET A 281 -21.21 -4.35 -13.21
N GLU A 282 -22.26 -3.68 -12.73
CA GLU A 282 -23.38 -4.33 -12.00
C GLU A 282 -24.09 -5.37 -12.87
N SER A 283 -24.17 -5.12 -14.18
CA SER A 283 -24.74 -6.06 -15.14
C SER A 283 -23.79 -7.23 -15.47
N ILE A 284 -22.49 -7.02 -15.24
CA ILE A 284 -21.47 -8.06 -15.23
C ILE A 284 -21.56 -8.73 -13.86
N GLY A 285 -22.32 -9.81 -13.72
CA GLY A 285 -22.53 -10.45 -12.42
C GLY A 285 -21.24 -10.73 -11.62
N GLY A 286 -21.23 -10.29 -10.33
CA GLY A 286 -20.31 -10.60 -9.21
C GLY A 286 -20.82 -10.01 -7.85
N PRO A 287 -20.54 -10.53 -6.62
CA PRO A 287 -21.30 -10.18 -5.38
C PRO A 287 -20.58 -9.41 -4.23
N GLY A 288 -21.34 -8.67 -3.36
CA GLY A 288 -21.02 -8.36 -1.93
C GLY A 288 -22.03 -7.46 -1.12
N ASN A 289 -22.59 -7.92 0.02
CA ASN A 289 -23.59 -7.28 0.94
C ASN A 289 -23.04 -7.23 2.41
N GLN A 290 -23.20 -6.13 3.17
CA GLN A 290 -22.66 -5.98 4.55
C GLN A 290 -23.69 -6.31 5.65
N THR A 291 -23.33 -7.16 6.62
CA THR A 291 -24.21 -7.57 7.74
C THR A 291 -23.44 -7.77 9.05
N ILE A 292 -24.06 -7.51 10.21
CA ILE A 292 -23.53 -7.94 11.52
C ILE A 292 -23.61 -9.46 11.61
N ALA A 293 -22.47 -10.11 11.92
CA ALA A 293 -22.37 -11.56 12.06
C ALA A 293 -21.72 -11.92 13.40
N THR A 294 -22.06 -13.09 13.94
CA THR A 294 -21.40 -13.64 15.12
C THR A 294 -20.13 -14.37 14.70
N ILE A 295 -19.00 -14.03 15.32
CA ILE A 295 -17.70 -14.69 15.14
C ILE A 295 -17.40 -15.60 16.35
N GLN A 296 -16.55 -16.61 16.17
CA GLN A 296 -16.23 -17.62 17.19
C GLN A 296 -14.75 -17.98 17.23
N ASN A 297 -14.07 -17.51 18.28
CA ASN A 297 -12.73 -17.97 18.66
C ASN A 297 -12.79 -19.35 19.32
N VAL A 298 -11.81 -20.21 19.05
CA VAL A 298 -11.65 -21.51 19.72
C VAL A 298 -10.40 -21.48 20.60
N ILE A 299 -10.58 -21.70 21.91
CA ILE A 299 -9.51 -21.65 22.90
C ILE A 299 -9.34 -23.02 23.56
N GLY A 300 -8.18 -23.64 23.34
CA GLY A 300 -7.75 -24.87 23.99
C GLY A 300 -6.69 -24.61 25.06
N VAL A 301 -6.77 -25.29 26.20
CA VAL A 301 -5.84 -25.06 27.32
C VAL A 301 -5.19 -26.37 27.76
N ILE A 302 -3.87 -26.36 27.86
CA ILE A 302 -3.07 -27.38 28.52
C ILE A 302 -2.48 -26.77 29.78
N GLU A 303 -3.11 -27.08 30.92
CA GLU A 303 -2.73 -26.51 32.21
C GLU A 303 -1.31 -26.89 32.63
N GLY A 304 -0.55 -25.89 33.09
CA GLY A 304 0.80 -26.03 33.62
C GLY A 304 0.83 -26.67 35.01
N LYS A 305 1.88 -27.42 35.31
CA LYS A 305 2.01 -28.13 36.59
C LYS A 305 2.57 -27.28 37.73
N GLU A 306 3.43 -26.31 37.43
CA GLU A 306 4.14 -25.53 38.46
C GLU A 306 3.80 -24.03 38.42
N GLU A 307 3.57 -23.47 37.23
CA GLU A 307 3.20 -22.08 36.99
C GLU A 307 1.91 -22.05 36.12
N PRO A 308 0.77 -22.59 36.61
CA PRO A 308 -0.47 -22.67 35.81
C PRO A 308 -1.04 -21.30 35.44
N ASP A 309 -0.66 -20.25 36.16
CA ASP A 309 -1.03 -18.85 35.96
C ASP A 309 -0.08 -18.11 35.00
N ARG A 310 0.74 -18.83 34.22
CA ARG A 310 1.59 -18.27 33.16
C ARG A 310 1.25 -18.90 31.83
N PHE A 311 1.02 -18.06 30.81
CA PHE A 311 0.48 -18.51 29.53
C PHE A 311 1.48 -18.39 28.40
N VAL A 312 1.82 -19.50 27.76
CA VAL A 312 2.46 -19.51 26.44
C VAL A 312 1.35 -19.71 25.42
N ILE A 313 1.10 -18.69 24.61
CA ILE A 313 -0.05 -18.66 23.71
C ILE A 313 0.44 -18.96 22.31
N LEU A 314 -0.22 -19.89 21.62
CA LEU A 314 -0.01 -20.17 20.21
C LEU A 314 -1.29 -19.77 19.48
N GLY A 315 -1.19 -18.93 18.45
CA GLY A 315 -2.35 -18.43 17.73
C GLY A 315 -2.21 -18.51 16.21
N ASN A 316 -3.37 -18.63 15.58
CA ASN A 316 -3.57 -18.67 14.13
C ASN A 316 -5.05 -18.36 13.88
N HIS A 317 -5.40 -17.49 12.93
CA HIS A 317 -6.80 -17.35 12.53
C HIS A 317 -7.28 -18.52 11.66
N ARG A 318 -8.60 -18.63 11.51
CA ARG A 318 -9.26 -19.73 10.80
C ARG A 318 -10.09 -19.26 9.62
N ASP A 319 -10.67 -18.06 9.73
CA ASP A 319 -11.44 -17.46 8.66
C ASP A 319 -10.54 -17.18 7.47
N ALA A 320 -11.08 -17.38 6.28
CA ALA A 320 -10.41 -17.14 5.02
C ALA A 320 -11.39 -16.42 4.08
N TRP A 321 -10.89 -15.63 3.12
CA TRP A 321 -11.75 -15.08 2.07
C TRP A 321 -12.45 -16.15 1.22
N THR A 322 -11.81 -17.30 1.00
CA THR A 322 -12.35 -18.41 0.20
C THR A 322 -12.11 -19.79 0.84
N PHE A 323 -11.21 -20.62 0.32
CA PHE A 323 -10.81 -21.92 0.91
C PHE A 323 -9.64 -21.77 1.87
N GLY A 324 -8.70 -20.87 1.57
CA GLY A 324 -7.62 -20.47 2.46
C GLY A 324 -6.65 -21.58 2.83
N ALA A 325 -6.16 -22.38 1.88
CA ALA A 325 -5.27 -23.49 2.17
C ALA A 325 -3.88 -23.05 2.64
N VAL A 326 -3.39 -21.93 2.10
CA VAL A 326 -2.21 -21.20 2.56
C VAL A 326 -2.64 -20.26 3.68
N ASP A 327 -3.52 -19.31 3.40
CA ASP A 327 -4.01 -18.29 4.33
C ASP A 327 -5.45 -18.59 4.78
N PRO A 328 -5.68 -19.08 6.01
CA PRO A 328 -4.72 -19.36 7.08
C PRO A 328 -4.54 -20.85 7.39
N ASN A 329 -5.21 -21.74 6.65
CA ASN A 329 -5.35 -23.13 7.09
C ASN A 329 -4.04 -23.93 7.06
N SER A 330 -2.98 -23.43 6.41
CA SER A 330 -1.63 -24.00 6.56
C SER A 330 -1.11 -23.83 7.98
N GLY A 331 -1.35 -22.67 8.60
CA GLY A 331 -1.11 -22.43 10.03
C GLY A 331 -2.09 -23.17 10.92
N THR A 332 -3.38 -23.25 10.56
CA THR A 332 -4.35 -24.03 11.34
C THR A 332 -3.98 -25.51 11.38
N ALA A 333 -3.55 -26.09 10.26
CA ALA A 333 -3.06 -27.47 10.19
C ALA A 333 -1.81 -27.66 11.05
N ALA A 334 -0.88 -26.70 11.03
CA ALA A 334 0.30 -26.71 11.90
C ALA A 334 -0.09 -26.63 13.39
N LEU A 335 -1.07 -25.79 13.75
CA LEU A 335 -1.57 -25.65 15.12
C LEU A 335 -2.17 -26.96 15.63
N LEU A 336 -2.99 -27.62 14.81
CA LEU A 336 -3.60 -28.91 15.14
C LEU A 336 -2.55 -30.03 15.26
N GLU A 337 -1.51 -30.02 14.42
CA GLU A 337 -0.41 -30.97 14.52
C GLU A 337 0.45 -30.72 15.77
N VAL A 338 0.72 -29.46 16.14
CA VAL A 338 1.35 -29.11 17.42
C VAL A 338 0.48 -29.62 18.58
N ALA A 339 -0.83 -29.36 18.57
CA ALA A 339 -1.76 -29.84 19.60
C ALA A 339 -1.73 -31.38 19.73
N SER A 340 -1.75 -32.09 18.60
CA SER A 340 -1.64 -33.55 18.50
C SER A 340 -0.33 -34.07 19.10
N ARG A 341 0.80 -33.43 18.78
CA ARG A 341 2.12 -33.77 19.32
C ARG A 341 2.20 -33.55 20.82
N LEU A 342 1.75 -32.38 21.30
CA LEU A 342 1.67 -32.09 22.74
C LEU A 342 0.80 -33.12 23.46
N LYS A 343 -0.34 -33.51 22.88
CA LYS A 343 -1.20 -34.55 23.46
C LYS A 343 -0.54 -35.92 23.50
N LYS A 344 0.23 -36.29 22.48
CA LYS A 344 1.03 -37.53 22.48
C LYS A 344 2.09 -37.48 23.59
N LEU A 345 2.78 -36.35 23.78
CA LEU A 345 3.72 -36.17 24.89
C LEU A 345 3.05 -36.37 26.25
N GLN A 346 1.83 -35.83 26.45
CA GLN A 346 1.07 -36.05 27.69
C GLN A 346 0.77 -37.52 27.95
N LYS A 347 0.53 -38.33 26.91
CA LYS A 347 0.33 -39.78 27.07
C LYS A 347 1.60 -40.49 27.55
N PHE A 348 2.79 -39.90 27.31
CA PHE A 348 4.07 -40.36 27.84
C PHE A 348 4.46 -39.70 29.18
N GLY A 349 3.52 -39.00 29.83
CA GLY A 349 3.70 -38.43 31.18
C GLY A 349 4.25 -37.00 31.22
N TRP A 350 4.48 -36.37 30.07
CA TRP A 350 4.87 -34.97 30.02
C TRP A 350 3.73 -34.05 30.48
N ARG A 351 4.08 -33.02 31.26
CA ARG A 351 3.20 -31.92 31.67
C ARG A 351 4.02 -30.64 31.62
N PRO A 352 3.52 -29.57 30.99
CA PRO A 352 4.31 -28.36 30.89
C PRO A 352 4.45 -27.69 32.26
N ARG A 353 5.53 -26.91 32.46
CA ARG A 353 5.69 -26.12 33.69
C ARG A 353 4.66 -24.99 33.73
N ARG A 354 4.49 -24.28 32.61
CA ARG A 354 3.52 -23.18 32.39
C ARG A 354 2.32 -23.66 31.57
N THR A 355 1.21 -22.95 31.64
CA THR A 355 0.03 -23.27 30.84
C THR A 355 0.29 -22.92 29.37
N ILE A 356 -0.07 -23.84 28.47
CA ILE A 356 -0.10 -23.58 27.02
C ILE A 356 -1.54 -23.30 26.62
N VAL A 357 -1.76 -22.19 25.92
CA VAL A 357 -3.06 -21.82 25.36
C VAL A 357 -2.96 -21.89 23.85
N LEU A 358 -3.84 -22.66 23.23
CA LEU A 358 -3.96 -22.80 21.79
C LEU A 358 -5.18 -21.99 21.36
N CYS A 359 -4.95 -20.96 20.56
CA CYS A 359 -6.00 -20.07 20.11
C CYS A 359 -6.16 -20.20 18.60
N ASN A 360 -7.41 -20.36 18.17
CA ASN A 360 -7.76 -20.30 16.77
C ASN A 360 -8.79 -19.19 16.57
N TRP A 361 -8.32 -18.08 15.99
CA TRP A 361 -9.03 -16.82 15.88
C TRP A 361 -10.01 -16.83 14.70
N ASP A 362 -10.98 -15.94 14.74
CA ASP A 362 -11.99 -15.76 13.69
C ASP A 362 -12.07 -14.28 13.31
N ALA A 363 -12.53 -13.98 12.10
CA ALA A 363 -12.59 -12.64 11.53
C ALA A 363 -11.26 -11.84 11.56
N GLU A 364 -10.13 -12.51 11.37
CA GLU A 364 -8.85 -11.84 11.15
C GLU A 364 -8.84 -11.09 9.83
N GLU A 365 -9.40 -11.69 8.76
CA GLU A 365 -9.38 -11.15 7.41
C GLU A 365 -10.17 -9.83 7.30
N TYR A 366 -11.06 -9.61 8.27
CA TYR A 366 -11.87 -8.41 8.42
C TYR A 366 -11.23 -7.35 9.33
N GLY A 367 -10.01 -7.60 9.84
CA GLY A 367 -9.23 -6.65 10.61
C GLY A 367 -8.84 -7.13 12.01
N LEU A 368 -8.31 -8.35 12.13
CA LEU A 368 -7.79 -8.93 13.37
C LEU A 368 -8.85 -9.03 14.48
N ILE A 369 -10.13 -9.15 14.12
CA ILE A 369 -11.24 -8.88 15.04
C ILE A 369 -11.25 -9.90 16.19
N GLY A 370 -11.21 -11.20 15.89
CA GLY A 370 -11.33 -12.23 16.92
C GLY A 370 -10.20 -12.17 17.95
N SER A 371 -8.94 -12.05 17.51
CA SER A 371 -7.81 -11.97 18.43
C SER A 371 -7.82 -10.68 19.26
N THR A 372 -8.16 -9.55 18.63
CA THR A 372 -8.24 -8.25 19.30
C THR A 372 -9.31 -8.23 20.38
N GLU A 373 -10.54 -8.62 20.06
CA GLU A 373 -11.66 -8.65 21.01
C GLU A 373 -11.35 -9.58 22.20
N TRP A 374 -10.70 -10.72 21.96
CA TRP A 374 -10.30 -11.63 23.04
C TRP A 374 -9.21 -11.03 23.93
N VAL A 375 -8.23 -10.34 23.35
CA VAL A 375 -7.20 -9.62 24.11
C VAL A 375 -7.82 -8.50 24.94
N GLU A 376 -8.79 -7.77 24.40
CA GLU A 376 -9.48 -6.69 25.10
C GLU A 376 -10.31 -7.21 26.26
N GLU A 377 -11.10 -8.27 26.06
CA GLU A 377 -11.87 -8.93 27.12
C GLU A 377 -10.96 -9.41 28.27
N ASN A 378 -9.76 -9.88 27.95
CA ASN A 378 -8.86 -10.55 28.89
C ASN A 378 -7.62 -9.71 29.28
N LYS A 379 -7.65 -8.40 28.98
CA LYS A 379 -6.49 -7.51 29.01
C LYS A 379 -5.66 -7.58 30.29
N GLU A 380 -6.30 -7.37 31.45
CA GLU A 380 -5.61 -7.36 32.75
C GLU A 380 -4.90 -8.69 33.05
N MET A 381 -5.57 -9.80 32.73
CA MET A 381 -5.06 -11.14 32.94
C MET A 381 -3.89 -11.42 31.99
N LEU A 382 -4.02 -11.10 30.70
CA LEU A 382 -3.00 -11.38 29.70
C LEU A 382 -1.77 -10.51 29.88
N SER A 383 -1.90 -9.21 30.14
CA SER A 383 -0.77 -8.32 30.40
C SER A 383 0.11 -8.81 31.54
N SER A 384 -0.50 -9.33 32.61
CA SER A 384 0.22 -9.82 33.79
C SER A 384 0.73 -11.27 33.67
N ARG A 385 0.08 -12.13 32.89
CA ARG A 385 0.32 -13.59 32.90
C ARG A 385 0.83 -14.18 31.59
N ALA A 386 0.59 -13.55 30.45
CA ALA A 386 1.09 -14.04 29.17
C ALA A 386 2.61 -13.93 29.12
N VAL A 387 3.28 -15.04 28.86
CA VAL A 387 4.74 -15.13 28.69
C VAL A 387 5.13 -14.63 27.31
N ALA A 388 4.49 -15.20 26.29
CA ALA A 388 4.69 -14.85 24.89
C ALA A 388 3.49 -15.32 24.05
N TYR A 389 3.31 -14.69 22.89
CA TYR A 389 2.37 -15.07 21.84
C TYR A 389 3.15 -15.55 20.59
N LEU A 390 2.87 -16.77 20.14
CA LEU A 390 3.55 -17.38 19.00
C LEU A 390 2.54 -17.52 17.87
N ASN A 391 2.62 -16.63 16.88
CA ASN A 391 1.78 -16.61 15.70
C ASN A 391 2.33 -17.53 14.61
N VAL A 392 1.45 -18.29 13.98
CA VAL A 392 1.66 -18.85 12.65
C VAL A 392 0.36 -18.68 11.89
N ASP A 393 0.28 -17.61 11.13
CA ASP A 393 -0.82 -17.31 10.23
C ASP A 393 -0.72 -18.22 8.99
N ILE A 394 0.06 -17.79 8.00
CA ILE A 394 0.50 -18.62 6.90
C ILE A 394 1.65 -19.49 7.39
N GLY A 395 1.37 -20.77 7.64
CA GLY A 395 2.41 -21.76 7.91
C GLY A 395 3.32 -22.01 6.71
N VAL A 396 2.74 -22.16 5.51
CA VAL A 396 3.48 -22.45 4.28
C VAL A 396 2.83 -21.85 3.05
N GLY A 397 3.45 -20.84 2.44
CA GLY A 397 3.17 -20.35 1.08
C GLY A 397 4.21 -20.77 0.03
N GLY A 398 5.33 -21.39 0.42
CA GLY A 398 6.39 -21.78 -0.52
C GLY A 398 7.67 -22.24 0.16
N ALA A 399 8.79 -22.19 -0.56
CA ALA A 399 10.12 -22.53 -0.03
C ALA A 399 10.78 -21.33 0.66
N GLY A 400 11.73 -21.61 1.55
CA GLY A 400 12.47 -20.59 2.31
C GLY A 400 11.77 -20.22 3.62
N PHE A 401 12.51 -20.10 4.72
CA PHE A 401 11.96 -19.80 6.03
C PHE A 401 12.02 -18.29 6.33
N HIS A 402 10.93 -17.76 6.86
CA HIS A 402 10.80 -16.36 7.25
C HIS A 402 10.28 -16.28 8.68
N ALA A 403 10.75 -15.27 9.41
CA ALA A 403 10.21 -15.01 10.74
C ALA A 403 10.39 -13.54 11.13
N SER A 404 9.42 -13.06 11.90
CA SER A 404 9.46 -11.77 12.58
C SER A 404 9.27 -11.99 14.08
N SER A 405 9.94 -11.21 14.92
CA SER A 405 9.75 -11.34 16.37
C SER A 405 10.10 -10.08 17.14
N THR A 406 9.60 -9.99 18.37
CA THR A 406 10.12 -9.06 19.37
C THR A 406 11.56 -9.51 19.74
N PRO A 407 12.55 -8.60 19.80
CA PRO A 407 13.99 -8.96 19.81
C PRO A 407 14.41 -9.99 20.87
N GLN A 408 13.75 -10.00 22.02
CA GLN A 408 14.01 -10.93 23.12
C GLN A 408 13.75 -12.40 22.76
N LEU A 409 13.01 -12.69 21.69
CA LEU A 409 12.75 -14.04 21.18
C LEU A 409 13.71 -14.47 20.07
N ASP A 410 14.52 -13.57 19.51
CA ASP A 410 15.36 -13.84 18.34
C ASP A 410 16.26 -15.06 18.53
N GLU A 411 16.97 -15.12 19.66
CA GLU A 411 17.91 -16.20 19.93
C GLU A 411 17.22 -17.54 20.21
N LEU A 412 16.00 -17.50 20.75
CA LEU A 412 15.22 -18.72 20.93
C LEU A 412 14.75 -19.25 19.56
N LEU A 413 14.28 -18.36 18.69
CA LEU A 413 13.85 -18.68 17.33
C LEU A 413 14.99 -19.28 16.49
N LYS A 414 16.17 -18.66 16.49
CA LYS A 414 17.37 -19.21 15.84
C LYS A 414 17.74 -20.59 16.38
N LYS A 415 17.69 -20.79 17.71
CA LYS A 415 17.98 -22.10 18.31
C LYS A 415 16.94 -23.15 17.98
N ALA A 416 15.68 -22.76 17.79
CA ALA A 416 14.64 -23.69 17.35
C ALA A 416 14.88 -24.13 15.90
N THR A 417 15.20 -23.19 15.00
CA THR A 417 15.49 -23.52 13.59
C THR A 417 16.79 -24.31 13.39
N GLN A 418 17.74 -24.22 14.32
CA GLN A 418 18.94 -25.08 14.36
C GLN A 418 18.63 -26.55 14.71
N GLN A 419 17.47 -26.84 15.32
CA GLN A 419 17.10 -28.18 15.73
C GLN A 419 16.18 -28.90 14.74
N VAL A 420 15.69 -28.18 13.73
CA VAL A 420 14.79 -28.71 12.71
C VAL A 420 15.54 -28.80 11.39
N LYS A 421 15.47 -29.97 10.76
CA LYS A 421 16.04 -30.17 9.42
C LYS A 421 15.28 -29.34 8.40
N ASP A 422 16.02 -28.75 7.46
CA ASP A 422 15.39 -28.04 6.36
C ASP A 422 14.59 -29.04 5.49
N PRO A 423 13.28 -28.78 5.25
CA PRO A 423 12.43 -29.70 4.50
C PRO A 423 12.80 -29.80 3.01
N ASP A 424 13.48 -28.79 2.47
CA ASP A 424 13.93 -28.71 1.07
C ASP A 424 15.40 -29.11 0.89
N ASN A 425 16.16 -29.11 1.99
CA ASN A 425 17.54 -29.57 2.01
C ASN A 425 17.87 -30.36 3.30
N SER A 426 17.62 -31.66 3.28
CA SER A 426 17.83 -32.53 4.44
C SER A 426 19.28 -32.60 4.97
N SER A 427 20.27 -32.14 4.19
CA SER A 427 21.66 -32.06 4.64
C SER A 427 21.88 -30.95 5.68
N GLN A 428 21.01 -29.93 5.69
CA GLN A 428 21.10 -28.74 6.51
C GLN A 428 19.93 -28.65 7.50
N THR A 429 20.11 -27.80 8.50
CA THR A 429 19.03 -27.30 9.37
C THR A 429 18.37 -26.08 8.71
N ILE A 430 17.15 -25.75 9.12
CA ILE A 430 16.45 -24.54 8.65
C ILE A 430 17.36 -23.31 8.84
N TYR A 431 18.04 -23.22 9.98
CA TYR A 431 18.95 -22.11 10.28
C TYR A 431 20.13 -22.02 9.29
N GLU A 432 20.75 -23.14 8.92
CA GLU A 432 21.86 -23.18 7.98
C GLU A 432 21.43 -22.81 6.56
N SER A 433 20.26 -23.27 6.12
CA SER A 433 19.70 -22.89 4.82
C SER A 433 19.26 -21.42 4.79
N TRP A 434 18.70 -20.92 5.90
CA TRP A 434 18.33 -19.51 6.05
C TRP A 434 19.54 -18.57 6.00
N LEU A 435 20.66 -18.94 6.64
CA LEU A 435 21.96 -18.24 6.57
C LEU A 435 22.46 -18.04 5.14
N GLY A 436 22.34 -19.07 4.31
CA GLY A 436 22.81 -19.06 2.92
C GLY A 436 21.88 -18.40 1.91
N SER A 437 20.69 -17.95 2.32
CA SER A 437 19.70 -17.33 1.44
C SER A 437 20.00 -15.84 1.20
N SER A 438 19.48 -15.27 0.10
CA SER A 438 19.51 -13.81 -0.15
C SER A 438 18.74 -13.01 0.91
N ASN A 439 17.83 -13.69 1.63
CA ASN A 439 17.08 -13.20 2.79
C ASN A 439 17.83 -13.52 4.12
N SER A 440 19.17 -13.55 4.06
CA SER A 440 20.11 -13.86 5.14
C SER A 440 19.62 -13.36 6.49
N PRO A 441 19.70 -14.14 7.59
CA PRO A 441 18.63 -14.30 8.58
C PRO A 441 18.36 -13.03 9.36
N VAL A 442 17.62 -12.15 8.72
CA VAL A 442 17.02 -10.98 9.33
C VAL A 442 15.69 -11.47 9.88
N ILE A 443 15.63 -11.56 11.21
CA ILE A 443 14.35 -11.66 11.89
C ILE A 443 13.68 -10.30 11.73
N GLY A 444 12.53 -10.26 11.07
CA GLY A 444 11.72 -9.05 10.94
C GLY A 444 11.21 -8.56 12.29
N ARG A 445 10.69 -7.33 12.33
CA ARG A 445 10.12 -6.75 13.55
C ARG A 445 8.60 -6.64 13.42
N LEU A 446 7.91 -7.01 14.49
CA LEU A 446 6.45 -6.98 14.59
C LEU A 446 5.97 -5.55 14.87
N GLY A 447 6.14 -4.65 13.91
CA GLY A 447 5.73 -3.24 14.01
C GLY A 447 4.38 -2.92 13.37
N GLY A 448 3.88 -3.79 12.49
CA GLY A 448 2.62 -3.60 11.75
C GLY A 448 1.44 -4.39 12.32
N GLY A 449 0.26 -4.18 11.74
CA GLY A 449 -0.96 -4.95 12.02
C GLY A 449 -1.23 -6.02 10.97
N GLY A 450 -0.22 -6.80 10.61
CA GLY A 450 -0.29 -7.74 9.49
C GLY A 450 -0.78 -9.15 9.84
N SER A 451 -1.08 -9.42 11.12
CA SER A 451 -1.73 -10.65 11.61
C SER A 451 -2.06 -10.49 13.11
N ASP A 452 -2.64 -11.52 13.73
CA ASP A 452 -3.17 -11.54 15.10
C ASP A 452 -2.16 -11.19 16.21
N TYR A 453 -0.85 -11.28 15.95
CA TYR A 453 0.16 -10.84 16.92
C TYR A 453 0.03 -9.37 17.29
N ALA A 454 -0.67 -8.57 16.47
CA ALA A 454 -0.80 -7.14 16.67
C ALA A 454 -1.49 -6.78 17.99
N ALA A 455 -2.53 -7.52 18.35
CA ALA A 455 -3.23 -7.33 19.62
C ALA A 455 -2.29 -7.62 20.81
N PHE A 456 -1.43 -8.62 20.70
CA PHE A 456 -0.53 -9.00 21.78
C PHE A 456 0.64 -8.03 21.94
N VAL A 457 1.28 -7.63 20.85
CA VAL A 457 2.46 -6.75 20.91
C VAL A 457 2.04 -5.31 21.16
N GLN A 458 1.17 -4.74 20.32
CA GLN A 458 0.86 -3.31 20.34
C GLN A 458 -0.17 -2.93 21.41
N HIS A 459 -1.17 -3.77 21.73
CA HIS A 459 -2.18 -3.40 22.73
C HIS A 459 -1.72 -3.69 24.17
N ILE A 460 -0.97 -4.79 24.39
CA ILE A 460 -0.67 -5.27 25.75
C ILE A 460 0.80 -5.62 26.03
N GLY A 461 1.72 -5.38 25.08
CA GLY A 461 3.16 -5.51 25.31
C GLY A 461 3.65 -6.94 25.56
N VAL A 462 2.97 -7.94 25.01
CA VAL A 462 3.36 -9.36 25.12
C VAL A 462 4.42 -9.68 24.07
N PRO A 463 5.57 -10.26 24.46
CA PRO A 463 6.58 -10.72 23.50
C PRO A 463 5.96 -11.66 22.47
N ALA A 464 6.24 -11.45 21.18
CA ALA A 464 5.66 -12.29 20.15
C ALA A 464 6.61 -12.67 19.02
N SER A 465 6.26 -13.73 18.31
CA SER A 465 6.90 -14.13 17.06
C SER A 465 5.85 -14.51 16.04
N ASP A 466 6.18 -14.30 14.77
CA ASP A 466 5.45 -14.77 13.60
C ASP A 466 6.43 -15.51 12.69
N MET A 467 6.03 -16.62 12.09
CA MET A 467 6.93 -17.42 11.24
C MET A 467 6.18 -18.19 10.16
N SER A 468 6.84 -18.37 9.01
CA SER A 468 6.28 -19.02 7.83
C SER A 468 7.36 -19.67 6.97
N PHE A 469 6.93 -20.54 6.05
CA PHE A 469 7.72 -20.90 4.87
C PHE A 469 7.15 -20.23 3.62
N GLY A 470 7.99 -19.58 2.81
CA GLY A 470 7.60 -18.79 1.64
C GLY A 470 7.32 -17.31 1.95
N GLU A 471 7.53 -16.45 0.96
CA GLU A 471 7.31 -15.00 1.02
C GLU A 471 6.31 -14.57 -0.06
N GLY A 472 5.08 -14.28 0.35
CA GLY A 472 3.97 -14.07 -0.57
C GLY A 472 3.64 -15.31 -1.40
N TYR A 473 2.47 -15.32 -2.04
CA TYR A 473 2.10 -16.41 -2.94
C TYR A 473 1.11 -15.92 -4.01
N PRO A 474 1.17 -16.43 -5.26
CA PRO A 474 0.42 -15.86 -6.39
C PRO A 474 -1.10 -15.95 -6.30
N VAL A 475 -1.62 -16.86 -5.46
CA VAL A 475 -3.06 -17.12 -5.32
C VAL A 475 -3.70 -16.48 -4.09
N TYR A 476 -2.99 -15.54 -3.46
CA TYR A 476 -3.43 -14.81 -2.27
C TYR A 476 -4.83 -14.23 -2.40
N HIS A 477 -5.67 -14.46 -1.36
CA HIS A 477 -7.05 -13.97 -1.25
C HIS A 477 -7.96 -14.31 -2.45
N SER A 478 -7.64 -15.39 -3.16
CA SER A 478 -8.39 -15.85 -4.34
C SER A 478 -8.96 -17.25 -4.12
N MET A 479 -9.94 -17.63 -4.93
CA MET A 479 -10.51 -18.98 -4.91
C MET A 479 -9.52 -20.10 -5.25
N TYR A 480 -8.31 -19.76 -5.71
CA TYR A 480 -7.23 -20.71 -6.02
C TYR A 480 -6.32 -21.02 -4.82
N ASP A 481 -6.52 -20.34 -3.69
CA ASP A 481 -5.88 -20.71 -2.43
C ASP A 481 -6.54 -21.98 -1.85
N ASP A 482 -6.31 -23.13 -2.49
CA ASP A 482 -6.92 -24.43 -2.18
C ASP A 482 -5.91 -25.55 -1.87
N PHE A 483 -6.42 -26.68 -1.37
CA PHE A 483 -5.58 -27.82 -0.98
C PHE A 483 -4.79 -28.43 -2.15
N ILE A 484 -5.27 -28.31 -3.40
CA ILE A 484 -4.57 -28.84 -4.57
C ILE A 484 -3.36 -27.96 -4.88
N TRP A 485 -3.53 -26.63 -4.84
CA TRP A 485 -2.42 -25.68 -4.98
C TRP A 485 -1.36 -25.98 -3.92
N MET A 486 -1.79 -26.16 -2.67
CA MET A 486 -0.90 -26.54 -1.59
C MET A 486 -0.14 -27.84 -1.89
N LYS A 487 -0.85 -28.93 -2.22
CA LYS A 487 -0.24 -30.24 -2.48
C LYS A 487 0.62 -30.29 -3.76
N LYS A 488 0.53 -29.32 -4.67
CA LYS A 488 1.33 -29.32 -5.90
C LYS A 488 2.50 -28.33 -5.86
N PHE A 489 2.29 -27.18 -5.24
CA PHE A 489 3.20 -26.04 -5.34
C PHE A 489 3.64 -25.55 -3.97
N GLY A 490 2.70 -25.40 -3.03
CA GLY A 490 3.00 -24.92 -1.68
C GLY A 490 3.90 -25.87 -0.88
N ASP A 491 3.50 -27.15 -0.77
CA ASP A 491 4.23 -28.20 -0.04
C ASP A 491 3.80 -29.63 -0.44
N PRO A 492 4.34 -30.20 -1.53
CA PRO A 492 3.81 -31.45 -2.09
C PRO A 492 3.85 -32.67 -1.19
N MET A 493 4.80 -32.69 -0.26
CA MET A 493 4.99 -33.78 0.69
C MET A 493 4.65 -33.36 2.12
N PHE A 494 4.12 -32.16 2.32
CA PHE A 494 3.79 -31.58 3.62
C PHE A 494 4.99 -31.53 4.58
N HIS A 495 6.22 -31.54 4.04
CA HIS A 495 7.44 -31.52 4.85
C HIS A 495 7.69 -30.14 5.44
N ARG A 496 7.34 -29.07 4.75
CA ARG A 496 7.42 -27.69 5.26
C ARG A 496 6.40 -27.45 6.36
N HIS A 497 5.18 -27.99 6.26
CA HIS A 497 4.18 -27.95 7.33
C HIS A 497 4.68 -28.66 8.59
N VAL A 498 5.27 -29.85 8.40
CA VAL A 498 5.90 -30.58 9.51
C VAL A 498 7.05 -29.78 10.11
N ALA A 499 7.84 -29.09 9.29
CA ALA A 499 8.97 -28.26 9.72
C ALA A 499 8.50 -27.03 10.51
N VAL A 500 7.55 -26.23 10.01
CA VAL A 500 7.02 -25.05 10.72
C VAL A 500 6.34 -25.45 12.02
N ALA A 501 5.53 -26.53 12.03
CA ALA A 501 4.94 -27.08 13.26
C ALA A 501 6.01 -27.55 14.26
N SER A 502 7.16 -28.03 13.78
CA SER A 502 8.28 -28.41 14.65
C SER A 502 8.95 -27.21 15.27
N VAL A 503 9.22 -26.14 14.50
CA VAL A 503 9.79 -24.90 15.04
C VAL A 503 8.82 -24.26 16.04
N TRP A 504 7.55 -24.08 15.66
CA TRP A 504 6.51 -23.50 16.50
C TRP A 504 6.29 -24.27 17.80
N GLY A 505 6.21 -25.60 17.71
CA GLY A 505 6.11 -26.49 18.87
C GLY A 505 7.35 -26.47 19.77
N LEU A 506 8.57 -26.37 19.20
CA LEU A 506 9.79 -26.26 19.98
C LEU A 506 9.86 -24.93 20.75
N LEU A 507 9.47 -23.81 20.13
CA LEU A 507 9.36 -22.52 20.82
C LEU A 507 8.40 -22.63 22.00
N ALA A 508 7.21 -23.19 21.77
CA ALA A 508 6.20 -23.39 22.80
C ALA A 508 6.73 -24.26 23.95
N LEU A 509 7.34 -25.41 23.65
CA LEU A 509 7.92 -26.30 24.66
C LEU A 509 9.00 -25.59 25.48
N ARG A 510 9.92 -24.88 24.84
CA ARG A 510 11.01 -24.17 25.55
C ARG A 510 10.46 -23.08 26.45
N LEU A 511 9.49 -22.29 26.00
CA LEU A 511 8.86 -21.25 26.82
C LEU A 511 8.00 -21.85 27.95
N ALA A 512 7.35 -22.97 27.69
CA ALA A 512 6.46 -23.62 28.63
C ALA A 512 7.20 -24.45 29.69
N ASP A 513 8.38 -25.02 29.38
CA ASP A 513 9.10 -25.95 30.26
C ASP A 513 10.36 -25.35 30.88
N ASP A 514 11.10 -24.49 30.18
CA ASP A 514 12.37 -23.99 30.69
C ASP A 514 12.14 -23.26 32.01
N ARG A 515 12.88 -23.69 33.03
CA ARG A 515 12.81 -23.12 34.38
C ARG A 515 13.05 -21.62 34.37
N ILE A 516 14.02 -21.18 33.55
CA ILE A 516 14.35 -19.79 33.29
C ILE A 516 13.92 -19.50 31.87
N LEU A 517 13.10 -18.46 31.69
CA LEU A 517 12.64 -18.08 30.35
C LEU A 517 13.83 -17.77 29.43
N PRO A 518 13.89 -18.37 28.24
CA PRO A 518 15.01 -18.23 27.31
C PRO A 518 15.00 -16.89 26.54
N PHE A 519 14.51 -15.81 27.16
CA PHE A 519 14.57 -14.46 26.59
C PHE A 519 15.98 -13.90 26.62
N ASN A 520 16.36 -13.17 25.58
CA ASN A 520 17.63 -12.44 25.53
C ASN A 520 17.40 -10.93 25.36
N TYR A 521 17.44 -10.18 26.46
CA TYR A 521 17.25 -8.73 26.42
C TYR A 521 18.45 -7.97 25.83
N LEU A 522 19.60 -8.62 25.64
CA LEU A 522 20.71 -7.99 24.93
C LEU A 522 20.34 -7.74 23.47
N SER A 523 19.61 -8.68 22.84
CA SER A 523 19.07 -8.48 21.49
C SER A 523 18.13 -7.28 21.42
N TYR A 524 17.37 -7.02 22.49
CA TYR A 524 16.49 -5.86 22.58
C TYR A 524 17.25 -4.55 22.66
N ALA A 525 18.27 -4.47 23.52
CA ALA A 525 19.12 -3.29 23.63
C ALA A 525 19.83 -2.98 22.31
N LEU A 526 20.32 -4.00 21.60
CA LEU A 526 20.95 -3.86 20.29
C LEU A 526 19.98 -3.36 19.22
N GLU A 527 18.73 -3.85 19.20
CA GLU A 527 17.71 -3.35 18.29
C GLU A 527 17.35 -1.89 18.59
N LEU A 528 17.15 -1.54 19.87
CA LEU A 528 16.92 -0.14 20.27
C LEU A 528 18.07 0.77 19.87
N GLN A 529 19.32 0.31 20.03
CA GLN A 529 20.51 1.05 19.61
C GLN A 529 20.51 1.30 18.10
N LYS A 530 20.05 0.33 17.30
CA LYS A 530 19.89 0.48 15.85
C LYS A 530 18.78 1.49 15.53
N SER A 531 17.59 1.33 16.11
CA SER A 531 16.48 2.27 15.91
C SER A 531 16.80 3.70 16.36
N ALA A 532 17.57 3.86 17.45
CA ALA A 532 18.00 5.17 17.93
C ALA A 532 18.99 5.85 16.97
N LYS A 533 19.86 5.09 16.28
CA LYS A 533 20.72 5.61 15.22
C LYS A 533 19.91 6.03 13.99
N ASP A 534 18.97 5.18 13.57
CA ASP A 534 18.07 5.52 12.45
C ASP A 534 17.26 6.79 12.76
N LEU A 535 16.89 7.00 14.02
CA LEU A 535 16.24 8.23 14.49
C LEU A 535 17.20 9.43 14.55
N GLU A 536 18.45 9.23 14.96
CA GLU A 536 19.50 10.26 15.00
C GLU A 536 19.68 10.91 13.62
N ASP A 537 19.76 10.08 12.58
CA ASP A 537 19.83 10.53 11.20
C ASP A 537 18.61 11.38 10.78
N GLN A 538 17.42 11.02 11.27
CA GLN A 538 16.17 11.75 10.97
C GLN A 538 16.03 13.08 11.73
N VAL A 539 16.67 13.21 12.89
CA VAL A 539 16.61 14.44 13.72
C VAL A 539 17.83 15.34 13.56
N LEU A 540 18.80 14.95 12.72
CA LEU A 540 19.99 15.73 12.43
C LEU A 540 19.62 17.16 11.97
N GLY A 541 20.23 18.15 12.63
CA GLY A 541 19.97 19.57 12.34
C GLY A 541 18.68 20.15 12.94
N LYS A 542 17.86 19.36 13.66
CA LYS A 542 16.61 19.83 14.27
C LYS A 542 16.76 20.34 15.71
N GLY A 543 17.98 20.42 16.25
CA GLY A 543 18.25 20.89 17.62
C GLY A 543 17.76 19.94 18.72
N ILE A 544 17.39 18.70 18.37
CA ILE A 544 16.94 17.67 19.31
C ILE A 544 18.15 16.81 19.67
N SER A 545 18.41 16.61 20.97
CA SER A 545 19.49 15.72 21.44
C SER A 545 18.93 14.36 21.82
N LEU A 546 19.47 13.30 21.22
CA LEU A 546 19.16 11.90 21.59
C LEU A 546 20.12 11.33 22.65
N ALA A 547 20.99 12.15 23.25
CA ALA A 547 21.92 11.69 24.27
C ALA A 547 21.23 10.99 25.48
N PRO A 548 20.07 11.47 25.99
CA PRO A 548 19.35 10.75 27.03
C PRO A 548 18.84 9.37 26.60
N LEU A 549 18.41 9.23 25.34
CA LEU A 549 17.94 7.96 24.77
C LEU A 549 19.10 6.96 24.67
N PHE A 550 20.22 7.37 24.07
CA PHE A 550 21.41 6.51 23.99
C PHE A 550 21.95 6.10 25.35
N LYS A 551 21.92 7.01 26.34
CA LYS A 551 22.29 6.68 27.72
C LYS A 551 21.37 5.60 28.30
N SER A 552 20.05 5.73 28.12
CA SER A 552 19.07 4.77 28.62
C SER A 552 19.24 3.39 27.97
N ILE A 553 19.56 3.36 26.67
CA ILE A 553 19.84 2.12 25.94
C ILE A 553 21.12 1.45 26.46
N ALA A 554 22.18 2.22 26.72
CA ALA A 554 23.43 1.71 27.27
C ALA A 554 23.25 1.13 28.69
N GLU A 555 22.44 1.78 29.53
CA GLU A 555 22.07 1.26 30.86
C GLU A 555 21.29 -0.07 30.73
N LEU A 556 20.35 -0.16 29.78
CA LEU A 556 19.63 -1.41 29.49
C LEU A 556 20.58 -2.52 29.00
N GLU A 557 21.52 -2.19 28.12
CA GLU A 557 22.51 -3.13 27.58
C GLU A 557 23.38 -3.72 28.70
N GLU A 558 23.88 -2.88 29.61
CA GLU A 558 24.70 -3.30 30.74
C GLU A 558 23.90 -4.25 31.68
N VAL A 559 22.66 -3.88 32.00
CA VAL A 559 21.79 -4.71 32.85
C VAL A 559 21.46 -6.03 32.15
N ALA A 560 21.16 -6.01 30.85
CA ALA A 560 20.87 -7.21 30.07
C ALA A 560 22.09 -8.16 30.01
N ALA A 561 23.29 -7.64 29.75
CA ALA A 561 24.53 -8.42 29.74
C ALA A 561 24.84 -9.06 31.10
N ASN A 562 24.58 -8.34 32.19
CA ASN A 562 24.71 -8.84 33.54
C ASN A 562 23.71 -9.97 33.84
N ILE A 563 22.46 -9.85 33.39
CA ILE A 563 21.44 -10.90 33.52
C ILE A 563 21.87 -12.15 32.76
N GLU A 564 22.34 -12.02 31.51
CA GLU A 564 22.81 -13.16 30.71
C GLU A 564 24.02 -13.87 31.34
N THR A 565 24.95 -13.12 31.91
CA THR A 565 26.09 -13.68 32.64
C THR A 565 25.62 -14.45 33.88
N ARG A 566 24.67 -13.90 34.65
CA ARG A 566 24.10 -14.57 35.82
C ARG A 566 23.35 -15.85 35.46
N LYS A 567 22.61 -15.86 34.34
CA LYS A 567 21.94 -17.06 33.83
C LYS A 567 22.93 -18.22 33.60
N LYS A 568 24.12 -17.94 33.08
CA LYS A 568 25.16 -18.96 32.77
C LYS A 568 25.82 -19.57 34.01
N VAL A 569 25.99 -18.81 35.08
CA VAL A 569 26.79 -19.21 36.26
C VAL A 569 25.92 -19.73 37.41
N MET A 570 24.59 -19.77 37.24
CA MET A 570 23.65 -20.11 38.32
C MET A 570 23.64 -21.61 38.66
N PRO A 571 24.04 -22.04 39.87
CA PRO A 571 24.04 -23.46 40.25
C PRO A 571 22.61 -24.02 40.33
N LEU A 572 22.40 -25.25 39.85
CA LEU A 572 21.10 -25.96 39.85
C LEU A 572 20.33 -25.88 41.18
N LYS A 573 21.03 -25.91 42.34
CA LYS A 573 20.42 -25.81 43.68
C LYS A 573 19.91 -24.41 44.03
N ARG A 574 20.48 -23.33 43.48
CA ARG A 574 20.05 -21.93 43.73
C ARG A 574 18.97 -21.45 42.77
N GLN A 575 18.71 -22.17 41.68
CA GLN A 575 17.67 -21.84 40.72
C GLN A 575 16.25 -21.92 41.31
N ARG A 576 16.02 -22.58 42.46
CA ARG A 576 14.73 -22.57 43.21
C ARG A 576 14.39 -21.24 43.86
N VAL A 577 15.38 -20.54 44.39
CA VAL A 577 15.20 -19.26 45.09
C VAL A 577 15.18 -18.09 44.09
N TRP A 578 15.92 -18.20 42.97
CA TRP A 578 15.94 -17.19 41.90
C TRP A 578 14.63 -17.15 41.09
N THR A 579 13.94 -18.29 40.89
CA THR A 579 12.62 -18.36 40.21
C THR A 579 11.53 -17.50 40.86
N LEU A 580 11.64 -17.14 42.14
CA LEU A 580 10.63 -16.32 42.82
C LEU A 580 10.91 -14.82 42.72
N TYR A 581 12.18 -14.40 42.68
CA TYR A 581 12.57 -12.97 42.65
C TYR A 581 12.79 -12.42 41.23
N SER A 582 13.14 -13.27 40.26
CA SER A 582 13.59 -12.85 38.91
C SER A 582 12.49 -12.92 37.88
N HIS A 583 11.43 -13.69 38.18
CA HIS A 583 10.17 -13.70 37.46
C HIS A 583 9.37 -12.40 37.64
N GLY A 584 9.75 -11.50 38.55
CA GLY A 584 9.24 -10.13 38.52
C GLY A 584 9.94 -9.30 37.45
N VAL A 585 11.28 -9.36 37.40
CA VAL A 585 12.10 -8.48 36.54
C VAL A 585 12.02 -8.86 35.05
N LEU A 586 12.10 -10.14 34.71
CA LEU A 586 11.96 -10.60 33.31
C LEU A 586 10.52 -10.43 32.77
N TYR A 587 9.53 -10.34 33.65
CA TYR A 587 8.14 -10.11 33.26
C TYR A 587 7.75 -8.62 33.29
N ASN A 588 8.41 -7.80 34.11
CA ASN A 588 8.16 -6.35 34.19
C ASN A 588 8.99 -5.53 33.19
N MET A 589 10.00 -6.11 32.54
CA MET A 589 10.67 -5.52 31.37
C MET A 589 9.74 -5.39 30.14
N LYS A 590 8.46 -5.76 30.26
CA LYS A 590 7.40 -5.58 29.25
C LYS A 590 6.88 -4.13 29.13
N PHE A 591 7.08 -3.28 30.15
CA PHE A 591 6.28 -2.05 30.34
C PHE A 591 7.11 -0.81 30.74
N GLY A 592 8.00 -0.37 29.85
CA GLY A 592 8.63 0.97 29.97
C GLY A 592 7.93 2.06 29.15
N GLU A 593 7.03 1.72 28.23
CA GLU A 593 6.67 2.60 27.10
C GLU A 593 5.17 2.98 26.99
N LEU A 594 4.35 2.73 28.01
CA LEU A 594 2.99 3.27 28.07
C LEU A 594 2.84 4.19 29.28
N LEU A 595 2.57 5.45 28.97
CA LEU A 595 2.38 6.60 29.85
C LEU A 595 1.45 6.29 31.03
N GLU A 596 2.00 6.29 32.25
CA GLU A 596 1.48 6.97 33.45
C GLU A 596 2.41 6.67 34.65
N TRP A 597 3.34 7.58 34.93
CA TRP A 597 4.07 7.63 36.20
C TRP A 597 3.48 8.76 37.03
N SER A 598 2.44 8.44 37.80
CA SER A 598 2.07 9.24 38.97
C SER A 598 1.74 8.31 40.12
N ASP A 599 2.46 8.52 41.21
CA ASP A 599 2.24 8.01 42.56
C ASP A 599 2.73 6.58 42.87
N MET A 600 3.95 6.50 43.43
CA MET A 600 4.16 5.97 44.80
C MET A 600 5.61 6.13 45.30
N PRO A 601 5.82 6.20 46.63
CA PRO A 601 6.96 6.84 47.26
C PRO A 601 8.16 5.92 47.51
N ARG A 602 9.35 6.55 47.54
CA ARG A 602 10.60 5.96 48.02
C ARG A 602 10.42 5.44 49.45
N LEU A 603 10.74 4.17 49.69
CA LEU A 603 11.06 3.67 51.02
C LEU A 603 12.37 2.90 50.99
N SER A 604 13.43 3.60 51.40
CA SER A 604 14.65 3.04 51.95
C SER A 604 14.52 2.90 53.48
N SER A 605 15.15 1.86 54.03
CA SER A 605 15.36 1.57 55.47
C SER A 605 14.09 1.12 56.23
N VAL A 606 14.09 0.14 57.13
CA VAL A 606 15.06 -0.22 58.17
C VAL A 606 14.94 -1.72 58.49
N ALA A 607 16.09 -2.32 58.81
CA ALA A 607 16.19 -3.61 59.47
C ALA A 607 15.84 -3.49 60.97
N SER A 608 14.89 -4.31 61.43
CA SER A 608 14.82 -4.91 62.78
C SER A 608 13.63 -5.85 62.85
#